data_AF-A0A945C7X1-F1
#
_entry.id   AF-A0A945C7X1-F1
#
_cell.length_a   1.000
_cell.length_b   1.000
_cell.length_c   1.000
_cell.angle_alpha   90.00
_cell.angle_beta   90.00
_cell.angle_gamma   90.00
#
_symmetry.space_group_name_H-M   'P 1'
#
loop_
_entity.id
_entity.type
_entity.pdbx_description
1 polymer ?
#
loop_
_entity_poly.entity_id
_entity_poly.type
_entity_poly.pdbx_seq_one_letter_code
_entity_poly.pdbx_strand_id
1 'polypeptide(L)'
;MNKIITSLLLLAPMAASADLSDLGYDDLDSVHLGTQDLKTTIASIINVVLGFLGIIATLIILLGGFKWMTSQGSTEKVSEAKNLIGAGVVGLVIVLAAYAIARFVLREVYQATY
;
A
#
# COMPACT_ATOMS: atom_id res chain seq x y z
N MET A 1 32.27 61.90 13.15
CA MET A 1 32.68 60.81 12.22
C MET A 1 31.85 59.53 12.38
N ASN A 2 31.39 59.18 13.59
CA ASN A 2 30.60 57.97 13.89
C ASN A 2 29.11 57.98 13.47
N LYS A 3 28.66 58.92 12.62
CA LYS A 3 27.25 59.04 12.18
C LYS A 3 27.01 58.59 10.74
N ILE A 4 28.05 58.61 9.90
CA ILE A 4 27.98 58.23 8.48
C ILE A 4 28.13 56.69 8.32
N ILE A 5 28.92 56.06 9.19
CA ILE A 5 29.13 54.60 9.20
C ILE A 5 27.86 53.86 9.66
N THR A 6 27.13 54.43 10.63
CA THR A 6 25.88 53.86 11.19
C THR A 6 24.71 53.93 10.21
N SER A 7 24.61 54.98 9.39
CA SER A 7 23.58 55.08 8.35
C SER A 7 23.80 54.13 7.17
N LEU A 8 25.06 53.80 6.85
CA LEU A 8 25.40 52.85 5.79
C LEU A 8 25.14 51.39 6.23
N LEU A 9 25.35 51.09 7.51
CA LEU A 9 25.06 49.77 8.11
C LEU A 9 23.55 49.48 8.20
N LEU A 10 22.72 50.52 8.36
CA LEU A 10 21.25 50.42 8.39
C LEU A 10 20.63 50.18 7.00
N LEU A 11 21.39 50.35 5.91
CA LEU A 11 20.95 50.06 4.54
C LEU A 11 21.36 48.66 4.06
N ALA A 12 22.28 48.00 4.77
CA ALA A 12 22.66 46.60 4.54
C ALA A 12 21.55 45.55 4.77
N PRO A 13 20.54 45.73 5.65
CA PRO A 13 19.47 44.73 5.81
C PRO A 13 18.58 44.64 4.57
N MET A 14 18.60 45.64 3.69
CA MET A 14 17.71 45.72 2.53
C MET A 14 18.30 44.99 1.31
N ALA A 15 19.60 44.66 1.35
CA ALA A 15 20.24 43.76 0.39
C ALA A 15 20.34 42.31 0.91
N ALA A 16 20.00 42.08 2.19
CA ALA A 16 20.06 40.78 2.86
C ALA A 16 18.71 40.23 3.29
N SER A 17 17.60 40.93 3.03
CA SER A 17 16.30 40.25 2.89
C SER A 17 16.22 39.65 1.49
N ALA A 18 17.14 38.74 1.19
CA ALA A 18 16.81 37.68 0.24
C ALA A 18 15.67 36.93 0.92
N ASP A 19 14.46 37.19 0.45
CA ASP A 19 13.30 36.45 0.86
C ASP A 19 13.62 34.97 0.63
N LEU A 20 13.87 34.23 1.71
CA LEU A 20 14.19 32.79 1.64
C LEU A 20 12.99 31.98 1.14
N SER A 21 11.83 32.64 0.96
CA SER A 21 10.63 32.08 0.34
C SER A 21 10.84 31.72 -1.14
N ASP A 22 11.78 32.38 -1.85
CA ASP A 22 12.07 32.11 -3.27
C ASP A 22 13.09 30.99 -3.47
N LEU A 23 13.52 30.32 -2.40
CA LEU A 23 14.34 29.12 -2.51
C LEU A 23 13.54 27.90 -2.98
N GLY A 24 12.46 28.04 -3.76
CA GLY A 24 11.77 26.92 -4.40
C GLY A 24 11.36 25.76 -3.48
N TYR A 25 11.31 25.98 -2.16
CA TYR A 25 10.90 24.98 -1.16
C TYR A 25 9.37 24.95 -1.04
N ASP A 26 8.69 26.04 -1.42
CA ASP A 26 7.23 26.12 -1.49
C ASP A 26 6.65 25.32 -2.69
N ASP A 27 7.49 25.02 -3.70
CA ASP A 27 7.13 24.19 -4.85
C ASP A 27 7.34 22.69 -4.60
N LEU A 28 7.68 22.29 -3.37
CA LEU A 28 7.67 20.88 -2.96
C LEU A 28 6.30 20.46 -2.38
N ASP A 29 5.47 21.44 -1.97
CA ASP A 29 4.09 21.22 -1.54
C ASP A 29 3.11 21.13 -2.74
N SER A 30 3.51 21.65 -3.92
CA SER A 30 2.75 21.53 -5.17
C SER A 30 3.00 20.19 -5.90
N VAL A 31 4.10 19.50 -5.58
CA VAL A 31 4.30 18.10 -5.96
C VAL A 31 3.36 17.26 -5.10
N HIS A 32 2.13 17.12 -5.59
CA HIS A 32 1.12 16.17 -5.09
C HIS A 32 1.67 14.73 -5.19
N LEU A 33 2.52 14.32 -4.24
CA LEU A 33 2.97 12.93 -4.08
C LEU A 33 1.88 12.02 -3.51
N GLY A 34 0.63 12.50 -3.46
CA GLY A 34 -0.43 11.94 -2.64
C GLY A 34 -0.17 12.31 -1.18
N THR A 35 -1.03 13.14 -0.61
CA THR A 35 -1.10 13.48 0.83
C THR A 35 -1.38 12.28 1.75
N GLN A 36 -1.37 11.08 1.19
CA GLN A 36 -1.53 9.82 1.89
C GLN A 36 -0.19 9.10 1.85
N ASP A 37 0.39 8.90 3.04
CA ASP A 37 1.60 8.09 3.25
C ASP A 37 1.66 6.94 2.23
N LEU A 38 2.81 6.78 1.55
CA LEU A 38 3.02 5.68 0.60
C LEU A 38 2.57 4.33 1.20
N LYS A 39 2.76 4.18 2.51
CA LYS A 39 2.32 3.03 3.30
C LYS A 39 0.80 2.84 3.30
N THR A 40 0.04 3.91 3.44
CA THR A 40 -1.43 3.90 3.45
C THR A 40 -1.98 3.62 2.05
N THR A 41 -1.37 4.21 1.01
CA THR A 41 -1.75 3.92 -0.39
C THR A 41 -1.50 2.45 -0.74
N ILE A 42 -0.32 1.91 -0.39
CA ILE A 42 0.00 0.49 -0.59
C ILE A 42 -0.94 -0.40 0.23
N ALA A 43 -1.22 -0.07 1.49
CA ALA A 43 -2.13 -0.84 2.33
C ALA A 43 -3.57 -0.85 1.77
N SER A 44 -4.04 0.27 1.22
CA SER A 44 -5.34 0.37 0.57
C SER A 44 -5.43 -0.55 -0.66
N ILE A 45 -4.42 -0.49 -1.53
CA ILE A 45 -4.33 -1.36 -2.73
C ILE A 45 -4.32 -2.83 -2.32
N ILE A 46 -3.50 -3.21 -1.33
CA ILE A 46 -3.43 -4.59 -0.84
C ILE A 46 -4.80 -5.04 -0.31
N ASN A 47 -5.49 -4.22 0.49
CA ASN A 47 -6.81 -4.58 1.00
C ASN A 47 -7.84 -4.79 -0.12
N VAL A 48 -7.85 -3.93 -1.14
CA VAL A 48 -8.74 -4.07 -2.30
C VAL A 48 -8.43 -5.35 -3.07
N VAL A 49 -7.16 -5.63 -3.35
CA VAL A 49 -6.73 -6.84 -4.09
C VAL A 49 -7.03 -8.10 -3.28
N LEU A 50 -6.77 -8.11 -1.97
CA LEU A 50 -7.08 -9.24 -1.08
C LEU A 50 -8.58 -9.51 -1.02
N GLY A 51 -9.41 -8.47 -0.93
CA GLY A 51 -10.87 -8.59 -0.96
C GLY A 51 -11.35 -9.19 -2.29
N PHE A 52 -10.82 -8.70 -3.41
CA PHE A 52 -11.15 -9.21 -4.73
C PHE A 52 -10.72 -10.67 -4.93
N LEU A 53 -9.50 -11.04 -4.51
CA LEU A 53 -9.04 -12.42 -4.54
C LEU A 53 -9.87 -13.35 -3.65
N GLY A 54 -10.28 -12.88 -2.46
CA GLY A 54 -11.15 -13.64 -1.56
C GLY A 54 -12.50 -13.96 -2.18
N ILE A 55 -13.10 -13.02 -2.91
CA ILE A 55 -14.34 -13.22 -3.65
C ILE A 55 -14.13 -14.28 -4.75
N ILE A 56 -13.08 -14.14 -5.56
CA ILE A 56 -12.79 -15.11 -6.64
C ILE A 56 -12.55 -16.52 -6.07
N ALA A 57 -11.76 -16.64 -5.01
CA ALA A 57 -11.49 -17.93 -4.36
C ALA A 57 -12.79 -18.57 -3.86
N THR A 58 -13.68 -17.78 -3.26
CA THR A 58 -15.00 -18.24 -2.81
C THR A 58 -15.87 -18.73 -3.98
N LEU A 59 -15.87 -18.02 -5.12
CA LEU A 59 -16.60 -18.43 -6.32
C LEU A 59 -16.09 -19.75 -6.90
N ILE A 60 -14.76 -19.95 -6.95
CA ILE A 60 -14.15 -21.19 -7.44
C ILE A 60 -14.55 -22.36 -6.55
N ILE A 61 -14.48 -22.19 -5.22
CA ILE A 61 -14.89 -23.21 -4.25
C ILE A 61 -16.39 -23.54 -4.42
N LEU A 62 -17.23 -22.52 -4.61
CA LEU A 62 -18.67 -22.69 -4.84
C LEU A 62 -18.94 -23.50 -6.12
N LEU A 63 -18.30 -23.14 -7.24
CA LEU A 63 -18.44 -23.85 -8.52
C LEU A 63 -17.94 -25.30 -8.42
N GLY A 64 -16.82 -25.52 -7.73
CA GLY A 64 -16.32 -26.86 -7.43
C GLY A 64 -17.30 -27.67 -6.57
N GLY A 65 -17.90 -27.04 -5.56
CA GLY A 65 -18.92 -27.63 -4.71
C GLY A 65 -20.19 -28.02 -5.48
N PHE A 66 -20.68 -27.15 -6.35
CA PHE A 66 -21.82 -27.46 -7.24
C PHE A 66 -21.50 -28.60 -8.19
N LYS A 67 -20.29 -28.61 -8.79
CA LYS A 67 -19.83 -29.70 -9.65
C LYS A 67 -19.78 -31.02 -8.88
N TRP A 68 -19.31 -30.99 -7.63
CA TRP A 68 -19.27 -32.16 -6.75
C TRP A 68 -20.67 -32.70 -6.44
N MET A 69 -21.62 -31.83 -6.09
CA MET A 69 -23.03 -32.21 -5.87
C MET A 69 -23.70 -32.79 -7.13
N THR A 70 -23.41 -32.24 -8.31
CA THR A 70 -24.04 -32.67 -9.57
C THR A 70 -23.39 -33.91 -10.20
N SER A 71 -22.31 -34.44 -9.62
CA SER A 71 -21.51 -35.52 -10.20
C SER A 71 -22.20 -36.89 -10.24
N GLN A 72 -23.39 -37.05 -9.65
CA GLN A 72 -24.25 -38.25 -9.75
C GLN A 72 -23.54 -39.60 -9.53
N GLY A 73 -22.46 -39.62 -8.73
CA GLY A 73 -21.68 -40.84 -8.45
C GLY A 73 -20.61 -41.21 -9.47
N SER A 74 -20.40 -40.42 -10.54
CA SER A 74 -19.25 -40.56 -11.43
C SER A 74 -17.95 -40.21 -10.67
N THR A 75 -17.10 -41.20 -10.45
CA THR A 75 -15.82 -41.05 -9.73
C THR A 75 -14.91 -40.01 -10.36
N GLU A 76 -14.92 -39.91 -11.69
CA GLU A 76 -14.13 -38.95 -12.45
C GLU A 76 -14.58 -37.50 -12.16
N LYS A 77 -15.89 -37.23 -12.23
CA LYS A 77 -16.45 -35.90 -11.96
C LYS A 77 -16.27 -35.48 -10.49
N VAL A 78 -16.40 -36.44 -9.58
CA VAL A 78 -16.13 -36.22 -8.15
C VAL A 78 -14.66 -35.87 -7.91
N SER A 79 -13.73 -36.59 -8.56
CA SER A 79 -12.30 -36.32 -8.42
C SER A 79 -11.93 -34.96 -9.00
N GLU A 80 -12.46 -34.62 -10.17
CA GLU A 80 -12.23 -33.33 -10.81
C GLU A 80 -12.75 -32.17 -9.94
N ALA A 81 -13.96 -32.32 -9.38
CA ALA A 81 -14.55 -31.33 -8.49
C ALA A 81 -13.73 -31.17 -7.19
N LYS A 82 -13.26 -32.27 -6.60
CA LYS A 82 -12.38 -32.23 -5.43
C LYS A 82 -11.05 -31.53 -5.71
N ASN A 83 -10.44 -31.77 -6.87
CA ASN A 83 -9.21 -31.09 -7.28
C ASN A 83 -9.45 -29.57 -7.42
N LEU A 84 -10.60 -29.18 -7.98
CA LEU A 84 -10.95 -27.77 -8.18
C LEU A 84 -11.20 -27.05 -6.85
N ILE A 85 -11.90 -27.69 -5.90
CA ILE A 85 -12.07 -27.19 -4.53
C ILE A 85 -10.70 -27.11 -3.84
N GLY A 86 -9.88 -28.15 -3.95
CA GLY A 86 -8.54 -28.19 -3.36
C GLY A 86 -7.65 -27.05 -3.86
N ALA A 87 -7.66 -26.78 -5.17
CA ALA A 87 -6.94 -25.65 -5.75
C ALA A 87 -7.45 -24.30 -5.20
N GLY A 88 -8.76 -24.14 -5.05
CA GLY A 88 -9.37 -22.94 -4.45
C GLY A 88 -8.95 -22.74 -2.98
N VAL A 89 -8.94 -23.81 -2.19
CA VAL A 89 -8.51 -23.77 -0.78
C VAL A 89 -7.03 -23.43 -0.68
N VAL A 90 -6.16 -24.04 -1.49
CA VAL A 90 -4.73 -23.74 -1.51
C VAL A 90 -4.49 -22.27 -1.89
N GLY A 91 -5.21 -21.76 -2.90
CA GLY A 91 -5.17 -20.35 -3.26
C GLY A 91 -5.51 -19.43 -2.09
N LEU A 92 -6.58 -19.74 -1.35
CA LEU A 92 -6.98 -18.97 -0.16
C LEU A 92 -5.91 -19.00 0.94
N VAL A 93 -5.30 -20.17 1.19
CA VAL A 93 -4.22 -20.32 2.16
C VAL A 93 -3.00 -19.47 1.79
N ILE A 94 -2.60 -19.46 0.52
CA ILE A 94 -1.48 -18.64 0.04
C ILE A 94 -1.74 -17.15 0.28
N VAL A 95 -2.96 -16.68 0.00
CA VAL A 95 -3.35 -15.28 0.19
C VAL A 95 -3.28 -14.89 1.66
N LEU A 96 -3.80 -15.73 2.55
CA LEU A 96 -3.75 -15.50 4.01
C LEU A 96 -2.31 -15.53 4.53
N ALA A 97 -1.49 -16.47 4.04
CA ALA A 97 -0.08 -16.58 4.41
C ALA A 97 0.71 -15.35 3.95
N ALA A 98 0.51 -14.89 2.72
CA ALA A 98 1.16 -13.69 2.19
C ALA A 98 0.83 -12.44 3.02
N TYR A 99 -0.44 -12.27 3.40
CA TYR A 99 -0.86 -11.17 4.27
C TYR A 99 -0.20 -11.25 5.65
N ALA A 100 -0.20 -12.44 6.26
CA ALA A 100 0.42 -12.64 7.58
C ALA A 100 1.92 -12.32 7.57
N ILE A 101 2.65 -12.79 6.54
CA ILE A 101 4.08 -12.53 6.38
C ILE A 101 4.33 -11.03 6.14
N ALA A 102 3.59 -10.39 5.24
CA ALA A 102 3.74 -8.96 4.98
C ALA A 102 3.55 -8.12 6.25
N ARG A 103 2.52 -8.44 7.05
CA ARG A 103 2.27 -7.76 8.33
C ARG A 103 3.37 -8.04 9.36
N PHE A 104 3.90 -9.26 9.39
CA PHE A 104 5.00 -9.64 10.27
C PHE A 104 6.25 -8.82 9.95
N VAL A 105 6.68 -8.81 8.69
CA VAL A 105 7.87 -8.06 8.25
C VAL A 105 7.71 -6.57 8.52
N LEU A 106 6.55 -5.98 8.20
CA LEU A 106 6.28 -4.58 8.49
C LEU A 106 6.45 -4.29 9.99
N ARG A 107 5.85 -5.11 10.86
CA ARG A 107 5.94 -4.94 12.31
C ARG A 107 7.38 -5.00 12.81
N GLU A 108 8.17 -5.97 12.36
CA GLU A 108 9.58 -6.11 12.74
C GLU A 108 10.39 -4.87 12.32
N VAL A 109 10.18 -4.37 11.10
CA VAL A 109 10.87 -3.16 10.62
C VAL A 109 10.46 -1.92 11.44
N TYR A 110 9.19 -1.79 11.82
CA TYR A 110 8.73 -0.70 12.68
C TYR A 110 9.33 -0.76 14.09
N GLN A 111 9.43 -1.95 14.69
CA GLN A 111 10.01 -2.14 16.03
C GLN A 111 11.55 -2.07 16.05
N ALA A 112 12.21 -2.38 14.93
CA ALA A 112 13.67 -2.26 14.86
C ALA A 112 14.13 -0.80 14.69
N THR A 113 13.25 0.07 14.19
CA THR A 113 13.57 1.48 13.91
C THR A 113 13.20 2.42 15.07
N TYR A 114 12.32 2.00 15.97
CA TYR A 114 11.90 2.75 17.17
C TYR A 114 12.11 1.90 18.41
#